data_AF-A0A6N9A940-F1
#
_entry.id   AF-A0A6N9A940-F1
#
_cell.length_a   1.000
_cell.length_b   1.000
_cell.length_c   1.000
_cell.angle_alpha   90.00
_cell.angle_beta   90.00
_cell.angle_gamma   90.00
#
_symmetry.space_group_name_H-M   'P 1'
#
loop_
_entity.id
_entity.type
_entity.pdbx_description
1 polymer ?
#
loop_
_entity_poly.entity_id
_entity_poly.type
_entity_poly.pdbx_seq_one_letter_code
_entity_poly.pdbx_strand_id
1 'polypeptide(L)'
;MTTSTPGRLPENVAHFVRLLRAAGLPVGPGHTITAVRALEAIDVTAQQQFYWALHGTLVARREHRHIFESAFRLFWRDPFGADEALAALLSRSQIPVEKPPSPRAPARLQAEDD
;
A
#
# COMPACT_ATOMS: atom_id res chain seq x y z
N MET A 1 22.47 -11.72 -11.82
CA MET A 1 21.40 -10.90 -12.44
C MET A 1 20.17 -11.02 -11.56
N THR A 2 19.95 -10.10 -10.64
CA THR A 2 18.81 -10.12 -9.70
C THR A 2 17.57 -9.58 -10.41
N THR A 3 16.64 -10.47 -10.72
CA THR A 3 15.34 -10.15 -11.31
C THR A 3 14.46 -9.45 -10.27
N SER A 4 14.33 -8.12 -10.38
CA SER A 4 13.31 -7.37 -9.64
C SER A 4 11.95 -7.86 -10.12
N THR A 5 11.19 -8.53 -9.24
CA THR A 5 9.89 -9.10 -9.58
C THR A 5 8.93 -7.98 -10.03
N PRO A 6 8.40 -8.02 -11.27
CA PRO A 6 7.58 -6.94 -11.86
C PRO A 6 6.16 -6.79 -11.26
N GLY A 7 5.93 -7.31 -10.05
CA GLY A 7 4.65 -7.23 -9.33
C GLY A 7 4.80 -6.82 -7.87
N ARG A 8 5.83 -6.02 -7.53
CA ARG A 8 5.98 -5.40 -6.20
C ARG A 8 5.98 -3.88 -6.24
N LEU A 9 6.15 -3.26 -7.41
CA LEU A 9 6.31 -1.82 -7.52
C LEU A 9 5.02 -1.08 -7.10
N PRO A 10 3.83 -1.43 -7.63
CA PRO A 10 2.59 -0.79 -7.20
C PRO A 10 2.29 -1.01 -5.71
N GLU A 11 2.57 -2.20 -5.18
CA GLU A 11 2.41 -2.54 -3.77
C GLU A 11 3.33 -1.68 -2.90
N ASN A 12 4.62 -1.63 -3.21
CA ASN A 12 5.60 -0.84 -2.48
C ASN A 12 5.23 0.65 -2.45
N VAL A 13 4.76 1.18 -3.58
CA VAL A 13 4.29 2.58 -3.67
C VAL A 13 3.04 2.77 -2.82
N ALA A 14 2.10 1.82 -2.82
CA ALA A 14 0.92 1.88 -1.96
C ALA A 14 1.29 1.84 -0.46
N HIS A 15 2.25 1.00 -0.05
CA HIS A 15 2.77 0.99 1.33
C HIS A 15 3.40 2.33 1.69
N PHE A 16 4.22 2.90 0.81
CA PHE A 16 4.83 4.21 1.04
C PHE A 16 3.79 5.33 1.17
N VAL A 17 2.77 5.35 0.31
CA VAL A 17 1.67 6.33 0.40
C VAL A 17 0.89 6.18 1.72
N ARG A 18 0.70 4.95 2.21
CA ARG A 18 0.10 4.72 3.54
C ARG A 18 0.97 5.27 4.66
N LEU A 19 2.30 5.09 4.59
CA LEU A 19 3.24 5.66 5.55
C LEU A 19 3.17 7.19 5.58
N LEU A 20 3.14 7.83 4.42
CA LEU A 20 3.01 9.29 4.32
C LEU A 20 1.68 9.78 4.88
N ARG A 21 0.59 9.06 4.62
CA ARG A 21 -0.73 9.37 5.19
C ARG A 21 -0.72 9.27 6.71
N ALA A 22 -0.10 8.23 7.27
CA ALA A 22 0.05 8.07 8.72
C ALA A 22 0.93 9.19 9.33
N ALA A 23 1.89 9.71 8.57
CA ALA A 23 2.74 10.84 8.95
C ALA A 23 2.07 12.23 8.76
N GLY A 24 0.80 12.28 8.33
CA GLY A 24 0.03 13.53 8.20
C GLY A 24 0.06 14.19 6.82
N LEU A 25 0.65 13.55 5.80
CA LEU A 25 0.58 14.06 4.43
C LEU A 25 -0.80 13.78 3.81
N PRO A 26 -1.46 14.77 3.19
CA PRO A 26 -2.76 14.60 2.54
C PRO A 26 -2.61 13.91 1.17
N VAL A 27 -2.11 12.68 1.17
CA VAL A 27 -1.96 11.84 -0.03
C VAL A 27 -3.17 10.90 -0.17
N GLY A 28 -3.82 10.99 -1.33
CA GLY A 28 -5.00 10.18 -1.67
C GLY A 28 -4.69 9.07 -2.69
N PRO A 29 -5.62 8.13 -2.93
CA PRO A 29 -5.42 6.99 -3.84
C PRO A 29 -5.00 7.40 -5.27
N GLY A 30 -5.48 8.54 -5.76
CA GLY A 30 -5.08 9.07 -7.07
C GLY A 30 -3.60 9.42 -7.17
N HIS A 31 -2.97 9.80 -6.05
CA HIS A 31 -1.53 10.08 -6.01
C HIS A 31 -0.70 8.81 -6.15
N THR A 32 -1.19 7.67 -5.64
CA THR A 32 -0.54 6.36 -5.84
C THR A 32 -0.48 6.00 -7.32
N ILE A 33 -1.58 6.15 -8.04
CA ILE A 33 -1.64 5.84 -9.49
C ILE A 33 -0.67 6.75 -10.26
N THR A 34 -0.67 8.04 -9.97
CA THR A 34 0.24 9.00 -10.58
C THR A 34 1.70 8.69 -10.27
N ALA A 35 2.02 8.33 -9.03
CA ALA A 35 3.36 7.95 -8.60
C ALA A 35 3.84 6.69 -9.31
N VAL A 36 3.00 5.64 -9.40
CA VAL A 36 3.34 4.41 -10.13
C VAL A 36 3.63 4.71 -11.60
N ARG A 37 2.78 5.49 -12.28
CA ARG A 37 2.99 5.88 -13.68
C ARG A 37 4.28 6.69 -13.89
N ALA A 38 4.63 7.57 -12.95
CA ALA A 38 5.89 8.30 -13.02
C ALA A 38 7.11 7.39 -12.84
N LEU A 39 7.00 6.37 -11.99
CA LEU A 39 8.04 5.37 -11.78
C LEU A 39 8.22 4.42 -12.97
N GLU A 40 7.15 4.12 -13.70
CA GLU A 40 7.22 3.34 -14.96
C GLU A 40 7.97 4.08 -16.08
N ALA A 41 8.04 5.41 -16.01
CA ALA A 41 8.71 6.26 -17.01
C ALA A 41 10.20 6.50 -16.73
N ILE A 42 10.75 5.97 -15.64
CA ILE A 42 12.15 6.17 -15.24
C ILE A 42 12.86 4.83 -14.99
N ASP A 43 14.19 4.89 -14.91
CA ASP A 43 14.98 3.77 -14.41
C ASP A 43 14.89 3.70 -12.87
N VAL A 44 14.10 2.73 -12.38
CA VAL A 44 13.89 2.46 -10.96
C VAL A 44 15.10 1.86 -10.24
N THR A 45 16.13 1.44 -10.97
CA THR A 45 17.38 0.93 -10.36
C THR A 45 18.23 2.06 -9.78
N ALA A 46 18.00 3.29 -10.24
CA ALA A 46 18.63 4.49 -9.71
C ALA A 46 17.79 5.08 -8.56
N GLN A 47 18.28 4.92 -7.32
CA GLN A 47 17.65 5.50 -6.12
C GLN A 47 17.31 6.98 -6.26
N GLN A 48 18.20 7.74 -6.92
CA GLN A 48 18.01 9.18 -7.12
C GLN A 48 16.81 9.50 -8.03
N GLN A 49 16.58 8.70 -9.07
CA GLN A 49 15.45 8.86 -9.97
C GLN A 49 14.14 8.52 -9.25
N PHE A 50 14.15 7.43 -8.47
CA PHE A 50 13.02 7.03 -7.64
C PHE A 50 12.61 8.13 -6.64
N TYR A 51 13.59 8.76 -5.99
CA TYR A 51 13.36 9.89 -5.09
C TYR A 51 12.68 11.06 -5.81
N TRP A 52 13.22 11.51 -6.95
CA TRP A 52 12.68 12.69 -7.64
C TRP A 52 11.31 12.44 -8.26
N ALA A 53 11.05 11.24 -8.77
CA ALA A 53 9.74 10.86 -9.30
C ALA A 53 8.67 10.87 -8.19
N LEU A 54 8.96 10.29 -7.03
CA LEU A 54 8.03 10.32 -5.89
C LEU A 54 7.88 11.72 -5.29
N HIS A 55 8.97 12.47 -5.16
CA HIS A 55 8.91 13.84 -4.65
C HIS A 55 8.07 14.73 -5.57
N GLY A 56 8.28 14.65 -6.89
CA GLY A 56 7.53 15.45 -7.86
C GLY A 56 6.04 15.10 -7.95
N THR A 57 5.67 13.86 -7.63
CA THR A 57 4.26 13.41 -7.69
C THR A 57 3.51 13.53 -6.36
N LEU A 58 4.20 13.41 -5.22
CA LEU A 58 3.59 13.37 -3.89
C LEU A 58 3.75 14.67 -3.10
N VAL A 59 4.76 15.50 -3.41
CA VAL A 59 5.08 16.72 -2.65
C VAL A 59 4.69 17.97 -3.44
N ALA A 60 3.45 18.43 -3.21
CA ALA A 60 2.96 19.67 -3.84
C ALA A 60 3.34 20.95 -3.06
N ARG A 61 3.64 20.84 -1.76
CA ARG A 61 3.90 21.99 -0.87
C ARG A 61 5.23 21.84 -0.15
N ARG A 62 5.91 22.96 0.09
CA ARG A 62 7.21 22.97 0.79
C ARG A 62 7.11 22.41 2.21
N GLU A 63 5.97 22.60 2.87
CA GLU A 63 5.67 22.04 4.19
C GLU A 63 5.65 20.50 4.19
N HIS A 64 5.37 19.83 3.07
CA HIS A 64 5.34 18.37 3.01
C HIS A 64 6.72 17.74 2.76
N ARG A 65 7.71 18.55 2.36
CA ARG A 65 9.04 18.06 1.96
C ARG A 65 9.76 17.34 3.10
N HIS A 66 9.77 17.92 4.30
CA HIS A 66 10.50 17.35 5.43
C HIS A 66 9.90 16.01 5.92
N ILE A 67 8.57 15.87 5.86
CA ILE A 67 7.87 14.63 6.19
C ILE A 67 8.21 13.56 5.14
N PHE A 68 8.13 13.93 3.85
CA PHE A 68 8.51 13.05 2.75
C PHE A 68 9.96 12.57 2.86
N GLU A 69 10.93 13.47 3.06
CA GLU A 69 12.35 13.13 3.17
C GLU A 69 12.62 12.20 4.36
N SER A 70 11.91 12.38 5.47
CA SER A 70 12.04 11.52 6.65
C SER A 70 11.43 10.14 6.42
N ALA A 71 10.24 10.08 5.82
CA ALA A 71 9.59 8.81 5.46
C ALA A 71 10.38 8.05 4.40
N PHE A 72 10.92 8.74 3.39
CA PHE A 72 11.72 8.14 2.32
C PHE A 72 13.00 7.51 2.87
N ARG A 73 13.70 8.21 3.77
CA ARG A 73 14.88 7.65 4.44
C ARG A 73 14.54 6.40 5.26
N LEU A 74 13.39 6.39 5.94
CA LEU A 74 12.95 5.21 6.70
C LEU A 74 12.64 4.03 5.75
N PHE A 75 11.86 4.28 4.70
CA PHE A 75 11.51 3.30 3.67
C PHE A 75 12.75 2.69 2.99
N TRP A 76 13.80 3.49 2.75
CA TRP A 76 15.01 3.00 2.11
C TRP A 76 15.97 2.26 3.04
N ARG A 77 15.89 2.53 4.35
CA ARG A 77 16.71 1.84 5.36
C ARG A 77 16.11 0.50 5.74
N ASP A 78 14.79 0.40 5.73
CA ASP A 78 14.07 -0.83 6.01
C ASP A 78 12.73 -0.88 5.24
N PRO A 79 12.74 -1.37 3.99
CA PRO A 79 11.55 -1.41 3.15
C PRO A 79 10.49 -2.41 3.63
N PHE A 80 10.82 -3.32 4.57
CA PHE A 80 9.91 -4.38 5.05
C PHE A 80 9.59 -4.32 6.55
N GLY A 81 10.43 -3.71 7.38
CA GLY A 81 10.19 -3.64 8.82
C GLY A 81 9.04 -2.72 9.22
N ALA A 82 8.66 -1.76 8.36
CA ALA A 82 7.41 -1.00 8.56
C ALA A 82 6.17 -1.88 8.37
N ASP A 83 6.22 -2.86 7.46
CA ASP A 83 5.09 -3.75 7.17
C ASP A 83 4.99 -4.85 8.23
N GLU A 84 6.11 -5.39 8.73
CA GLU A 84 6.09 -6.34 9.86
C GLU A 84 5.70 -5.66 11.19
N ALA A 85 6.17 -4.43 11.43
CA ALA A 85 5.76 -3.65 12.61
C ALA A 85 4.29 -3.20 12.52
N LEU A 86 3.81 -2.76 11.35
CA LEU A 86 2.40 -2.38 11.14
C LEU A 86 1.48 -3.61 11.12
N ALA A 87 1.89 -4.73 10.52
CA ALA A 87 1.18 -6.00 10.60
C ALA A 87 1.14 -6.52 12.03
N ALA A 88 2.23 -6.41 12.80
CA ALA A 88 2.26 -6.76 14.22
C ALA A 88 1.43 -5.80 15.09
N LEU A 89 1.28 -4.54 14.69
CA LEU A 89 0.43 -3.56 15.37
C LEU A 89 -1.05 -3.81 15.06
N LEU A 90 -1.40 -3.99 13.78
CA LEU A 90 -2.76 -4.28 13.31
C LEU A 90 -3.23 -5.68 13.75
N SER A 91 -2.34 -6.67 13.82
CA SER A 91 -2.63 -8.01 14.32
C SER A 91 -2.98 -8.01 15.82
N ARG A 92 -2.51 -7.03 16.60
CA ARG A 92 -2.93 -6.89 18.01
C ARG A 92 -4.28 -6.21 18.17
N SER A 93 -4.79 -5.53 17.13
CA SER A 93 -6.06 -4.79 17.16
C SER A 93 -7.21 -5.47 16.43
N GLN A 94 -7.05 -6.71 15.94
CA GLN A 94 -8.17 -7.47 15.38
C GLN A 94 -9.02 -8.08 16.52
N ILE A 95 -10.18 -7.48 16.76
CA ILE A 95 -11.34 -8.18 17.33
C ILE A 95 -11.63 -9.36 16.39
N PRO A 96 -11.79 -10.61 16.86
CA PRO A 96 -12.12 -11.72 15.99
C PRO A 96 -13.42 -11.42 15.24
N VAL A 97 -13.33 -11.12 13.94
CA VAL A 97 -14.52 -11.14 13.08
C VAL A 97 -14.78 -12.61 12.77
N GLU A 98 -15.59 -13.23 13.62
CA GLU A 98 -16.18 -14.52 13.37
C GLU A 98 -16.98 -14.42 12.07
N LYS A 99 -16.51 -15.10 11.02
CA LYS A 99 -17.16 -15.14 9.71
C LYS A 99 -18.53 -15.80 9.88
N PRO A 100 -19.66 -15.09 9.68
CA PRO A 100 -20.96 -15.72 9.82
C PRO A 100 -21.13 -16.81 8.74
N PRO A 101 -21.70 -17.98 9.09
CA PRO A 101 -21.90 -19.05 8.13
C PRO A 101 -22.83 -18.56 7.01
N SER A 102 -22.38 -18.77 5.77
CA SER A 102 -23.12 -18.38 4.57
C SER A 102 -24.46 -19.13 4.52
N PRO A 103 -25.59 -18.43 4.32
CA PRO A 103 -26.90 -19.06 4.24
C PRO A 103 -27.02 -19.75 2.88
N ARG A 104 -27.10 -21.09 2.87
CA ARG A 104 -27.60 -21.81 1.69
C ARG A 104 -29.10 -21.54 1.54
N ALA A 105 -29.43 -20.73 0.55
CA ALA A 105 -30.79 -20.51 0.06
C ALA A 105 -31.29 -21.76 -0.73
N PRO A 106 -32.62 -21.89 -0.91
CA PRO A 106 -33.34 -23.17 -0.82
C PRO A 106 -33.51 -23.88 -2.17
N ALA A 107 -33.66 -25.21 -2.13
CA ALA A 107 -34.24 -25.97 -3.23
C ALA A 107 -35.46 -26.74 -2.73
N ARG A 108 -36.63 -26.32 -3.24
CA ARG A 108 -37.93 -27.01 -3.17
C ARG A 108 -37.81 -28.45 -3.68
N LEU A 109 -38.54 -29.37 -3.05
CA LEU A 109 -39.67 -30.02 -3.70
C LEU A 109 -40.61 -30.60 -2.63
N GLN A 110 -41.87 -30.17 -2.68
CA GLN A 110 -42.99 -30.85 -2.04
C GLN A 110 -43.41 -32.05 -2.90
N ALA A 111 -44.22 -32.92 -2.28
CA ALA A 111 -44.96 -34.07 -2.82
C ALA A 111 -44.17 -35.39 -2.59
N GLU A 112 -44.74 -36.51 -2.11
CA GLU A 112 -46.11 -37.07 -2.11
C GLU A 112 -46.22 -38.04 -0.90
N ASP A 113 -47.21 -37.92 0.00
CA ASP A 113 -48.40 -38.79 0.16
C ASP A 113 -48.12 -40.31 0.21
N ASP A 114 -48.13 -40.91 1.41
CA ASP A 114 -48.90 -42.13 1.82
C ASP A 114 -48.84 -42.34 3.35
#